data_AF-A0A9Q0V323-F1
#
_entry.id   AF-A0A9Q0V323-F1
#
_cell.length_a   1.000
_cell.length_b   1.000
_cell.length_c   1.000
_cell.angle_alpha   90.00
_cell.angle_beta   90.00
_cell.angle_gamma   90.00
#
_symmetry.space_group_name_H-M   'P 1'
#
loop_
_entity.id
_entity.type
_entity.pdbx_description
1 polymer ?
#
loop_
_entity_poly.entity_id
_entity_poly.type
_entity_poly.pdbx_seq_one_letter_code
_entity_poly.pdbx_strand_id
1 'polypeptide(L)'
;MCQEKLVQEAVDTLLDNGIRGQPMRDGHNKVYKSFSDVIEGKEGRFRETMLGKRVDYSGRSVIVVGPSLSLHRCGLPREIAIELFQTFVIRGLIRQHLASNIGVAKSKIREKEPIVWGILQEVMRGHPILLNRAPTLHRLGIQAFQPILVEGRAICLHPLVRKGFNADFDGDQMAVHVPLSLEAQAEARLLMFSHMNLLSPAIGDPISVPTQDMLMGLYVLTSGNRRDQGLIASREAPIEGHFGSLDLFGATRTLVPEFLRESRLRKGSFPSINSNLLPSPIHRNMEVFMAERANLFFHNKVIDGTAIKRIISRFIDHFGMAYTSHILDQVKTLGFQQATATSISLGIDDLLTIPSKGWLVQDAEQQSFILEKHHHYGNVHAIEKITPIH
;
A
#
# COMPACT_ATOMS: atom_id res chain seq x y z
N MET A 1 57.81 -17.08 33.93
CA MET A 1 56.42 -17.46 33.58
C MET A 1 56.43 -18.90 33.10
N CYS A 2 55.66 -19.80 33.71
CA CYS A 2 55.62 -21.21 33.29
C CYS A 2 55.08 -21.29 31.85
N GLN A 3 55.72 -22.05 30.97
CA GLN A 3 55.30 -22.18 29.55
C GLN A 3 53.83 -22.61 29.43
N GLU A 4 53.34 -23.44 30.35
CA GLU A 4 51.95 -23.88 30.43
C GLU A 4 50.95 -22.72 30.56
N LYS A 5 51.31 -21.67 31.31
CA LYS A 5 50.43 -20.50 31.47
C LYS A 5 50.30 -19.70 30.18
N LEU A 6 51.39 -19.55 29.41
CA LEU A 6 51.37 -18.84 28.13
C LEU A 6 50.54 -19.59 27.08
N VAL A 7 50.63 -20.93 27.06
CA VAL A 7 49.82 -21.75 26.17
C VAL A 7 48.34 -21.65 26.54
N GLN A 8 48.00 -21.72 27.83
CA GLN A 8 46.62 -21.55 28.28
C GLN A 8 46.06 -20.17 27.89
N GLU A 9 46.84 -19.10 28.09
CA GLU A 9 46.43 -17.75 27.71
C GLU A 9 46.20 -17.62 26.20
N ALA A 10 47.08 -18.19 25.37
CA ALA A 10 46.90 -18.20 23.92
C ALA A 10 45.62 -18.96 23.49
N VAL A 11 45.33 -20.11 24.13
CA VAL A 11 44.10 -20.88 23.85
C VAL A 11 42.85 -20.14 24.30
N ASP A 12 42.87 -19.55 25.50
CA ASP A 12 41.76 -18.77 26.02
C ASP A 12 41.46 -17.58 25.08
N THR A 13 42.51 -16.86 24.65
CA THR A 13 42.38 -15.71 23.72
C THR A 13 41.84 -16.12 22.36
N LEU A 14 42.22 -17.31 21.86
CA LEU A 14 41.72 -17.83 20.58
C LEU A 14 40.24 -18.19 20.65
N LEU A 15 39.81 -18.84 21.73
CA LEU A 15 38.43 -19.27 21.91
C LEU A 15 37.51 -18.08 22.23
N ASP A 16 37.89 -17.26 23.21
CA ASP A 16 37.12 -16.12 23.68
C ASP A 16 38.03 -15.05 24.30
N ASN A 17 38.28 -14.01 23.49
CA ASN A 17 39.19 -12.92 23.79
C ASN A 17 38.54 -11.91 24.74
N GLY A 18 38.36 -12.31 26.00
CA GLY A 18 37.73 -11.49 27.03
C GLY A 18 37.43 -12.23 28.33
N ILE A 19 37.43 -13.57 28.33
CA ILE A 19 37.06 -14.38 29.50
C ILE A 19 37.89 -14.05 30.75
N ARG A 20 39.18 -13.75 30.59
CA ARG A 20 40.12 -13.57 31.72
C ARG A 20 40.59 -12.15 31.96
N GLY A 21 39.97 -11.14 31.34
CA GLY A 21 40.27 -9.74 31.61
C GLY A 21 40.45 -8.90 30.35
N GLN A 22 41.53 -8.12 30.28
CA GLN A 22 41.73 -7.17 29.19
C GLN A 22 41.97 -7.92 27.87
N PRO A 23 41.16 -7.66 26.82
CA PRO A 23 41.27 -8.37 25.57
C PRO A 23 42.60 -8.06 24.88
N MET A 24 43.22 -9.08 24.29
CA MET A 24 44.43 -8.90 23.48
C MET A 24 44.11 -8.07 22.24
N ARG A 25 45.06 -7.17 21.92
CA ARG A 25 44.96 -6.21 20.82
C ARG A 25 46.13 -6.35 19.88
N ASP A 26 45.92 -5.97 18.63
CA ASP A 26 46.98 -5.85 17.63
C ASP A 26 47.85 -4.60 17.87
N GLY A 27 48.87 -4.42 17.03
CA GLY A 27 49.74 -3.23 17.06
C GLY A 27 49.02 -1.90 16.75
N HIS A 28 47.79 -1.95 16.24
CA HIS A 28 46.92 -0.80 15.98
C HIS A 28 45.82 -0.64 17.05
N ASN A 29 45.95 -1.30 18.21
CA ASN A 29 45.02 -1.24 19.33
C ASN A 29 43.61 -1.79 19.01
N LYS A 30 43.47 -2.60 17.96
CA LYS A 30 42.24 -3.30 17.62
C LYS A 30 42.20 -4.65 18.31
N VAL A 31 41.07 -4.97 18.94
CA VAL A 31 40.85 -6.25 19.62
C VAL A 31 40.80 -7.38 18.59
N TYR A 32 41.53 -8.47 18.84
CA TYR A 32 41.43 -9.68 18.02
C TYR A 32 40.05 -10.31 18.17
N LYS A 33 39.41 -10.68 17.05
CA LYS A 33 38.15 -11.43 17.08
C LYS A 33 38.44 -12.88 17.45
N SER A 34 37.80 -13.36 18.52
CA SER A 34 37.86 -14.75 18.95
C SER A 34 36.86 -15.64 18.19
N PHE A 35 36.92 -16.95 18.40
CA PHE A 35 35.91 -17.86 17.84
C PHE A 35 34.49 -17.54 18.34
N SER A 36 34.34 -17.23 19.64
CA SER A 36 33.05 -16.79 20.20
C SER A 36 32.53 -15.54 19.50
N ASP A 37 33.38 -14.51 19.28
CA ASP A 37 32.99 -13.26 18.60
C ASP A 37 32.59 -13.46 17.14
N VAL A 38 33.15 -14.47 16.47
CA VAL A 38 32.78 -14.80 15.09
C VAL A 38 31.37 -15.39 15.04
N ILE A 39 30.96 -16.09 16.09
CA ILE A 39 29.66 -16.76 16.15
C ILE A 39 28.58 -15.81 16.69
N GLU A 40 28.89 -15.10 17.77
CA GLU A 40 27.96 -14.26 18.52
C GLU A 40 27.90 -12.81 18.02
N GLY A 41 26.91 -12.06 18.52
CA GLY A 41 26.74 -10.65 18.18
C GLY A 41 26.03 -10.38 16.85
N LYS A 42 25.90 -9.08 16.52
CA LYS A 42 25.16 -8.61 15.34
C LYS A 42 25.89 -8.92 14.01
N GLU A 43 27.22 -8.81 14.03
CA GLU A 43 28.13 -9.20 12.93
C GLU A 43 28.54 -10.69 13.01
N GLY A 44 27.94 -11.44 13.94
CA GLY A 44 28.21 -12.86 14.10
C GLY A 44 27.62 -13.68 12.95
N ARG A 45 28.17 -14.88 12.75
CA ARG A 45 27.79 -15.79 11.66
C ARG A 45 26.28 -16.10 11.64
N PHE A 46 25.65 -16.27 12.80
CA PHE A 46 24.22 -16.57 12.86
C PHE A 46 23.34 -15.46 12.31
N ARG A 47 23.56 -14.22 12.75
CA ARG A 47 22.69 -13.09 12.37
C ARG A 47 23.03 -12.54 10.99
N GLU A 48 24.31 -12.38 10.68
CA GLU A 48 24.73 -11.73 9.44
C GLU A 48 24.76 -12.69 8.23
N THR A 49 25.16 -13.96 8.43
CA THR A 49 25.41 -14.89 7.32
C THR A 49 24.36 -16.01 7.19
N MET A 50 23.85 -16.54 8.30
CA MET A 50 22.85 -17.61 8.24
C MET A 50 21.45 -17.06 8.00
N LEU A 51 21.02 -16.07 8.79
CA LEU A 51 19.71 -15.42 8.66
C LEU A 51 19.71 -14.32 7.60
N GLY A 52 20.76 -13.52 7.53
CA GLY A 52 21.01 -12.58 6.45
C GLY A 52 21.73 -13.27 5.30
N LYS A 53 21.14 -13.29 4.10
CA LYS A 53 21.84 -13.75 2.91
C LYS A 53 21.64 -12.76 1.78
N ARG A 54 22.73 -12.47 1.06
CA ARG A 54 22.65 -11.82 -0.24
C ARG A 54 22.16 -12.86 -1.23
N VAL A 55 21.23 -12.46 -2.08
CA VAL A 55 20.55 -13.34 -3.03
C VAL A 55 20.70 -12.82 -4.44
N ASP A 56 20.96 -13.74 -5.37
CA ASP A 56 20.95 -13.46 -6.80
C ASP A 56 19.50 -13.25 -7.29
N TYR A 57 19.35 -12.89 -8.56
CA TYR A 57 18.03 -12.57 -9.17
C TYR A 57 17.26 -11.50 -8.37
N SER A 58 18.00 -10.50 -7.90
CA SER A 58 17.48 -9.35 -7.18
C SER A 58 17.94 -8.03 -7.78
N GLY A 59 17.11 -7.00 -7.65
CA GLY A 59 17.40 -5.64 -8.12
C GLY A 59 16.82 -4.61 -7.16
N ARG A 60 17.28 -3.36 -7.23
CA ARG A 60 16.73 -2.27 -6.43
C ARG A 60 16.61 -1.01 -7.27
N SER A 61 15.51 -0.28 -7.13
CA SER A 61 15.35 1.04 -7.72
C SER A 61 14.39 1.91 -6.91
N VAL A 62 14.39 3.20 -7.23
CA VAL A 62 13.44 4.19 -6.71
C VAL A 62 12.04 3.86 -7.21
N ILE A 63 11.04 4.07 -6.37
CA ILE A 63 9.63 3.89 -6.73
C ILE A 63 8.98 5.18 -7.19
N VAL A 64 8.08 5.06 -8.16
CA VAL A 64 7.23 6.15 -8.67
C VAL A 64 5.78 5.69 -8.72
N VAL A 65 4.86 6.64 -8.70
CA VAL A 65 3.43 6.33 -8.76
C VAL A 65 3.03 5.83 -10.15
N GLY A 66 2.35 4.67 -10.20
CA GLY A 66 1.76 4.12 -11.42
C GLY A 66 0.22 4.12 -11.33
N PRO A 67 -0.46 5.27 -11.54
CA PRO A 67 -1.90 5.37 -11.32
C PRO A 67 -2.72 4.53 -12.32
N SER A 68 -2.19 4.30 -13.52
CA SER A 68 -2.82 3.48 -14.58
C SER A 68 -2.66 1.98 -14.38
N LEU A 69 -1.83 1.54 -13.43
CA LEU A 69 -1.63 0.12 -13.14
C LEU A 69 -2.86 -0.47 -12.47
N SER A 70 -3.11 -1.76 -12.68
CA SER A 70 -4.04 -2.52 -11.83
C SER A 70 -3.37 -2.89 -10.50
N LEU A 71 -4.16 -3.13 -9.46
CA LEU A 71 -3.64 -3.41 -8.11
C LEU A 71 -2.66 -4.61 -8.06
N HIS A 72 -2.86 -5.59 -8.94
CA HIS A 72 -2.07 -6.81 -9.07
C HIS A 72 -0.81 -6.67 -9.95
N ARG A 73 -0.58 -5.49 -10.56
CA ARG A 73 0.54 -5.23 -11.50
C ARG A 73 1.56 -4.26 -10.91
N CYS A 74 2.79 -4.39 -11.36
CA CYS A 74 3.89 -3.48 -11.06
C CYS A 74 4.66 -3.15 -12.34
N GLY A 75 5.10 -1.90 -12.51
CA GLY A 75 5.98 -1.51 -13.60
C GLY A 75 7.44 -1.79 -13.28
N LEU A 76 8.09 -2.62 -14.10
CA LEU A 76 9.50 -2.96 -14.00
C LEU A 76 10.29 -2.30 -15.15
N PRO A 77 11.35 -1.53 -14.85
CA PRO A 77 12.24 -0.95 -15.85
C PRO A 77 12.85 -1.99 -16.79
N ARG A 78 12.97 -1.64 -18.08
CA ARG A 78 13.60 -2.50 -19.11
C ARG A 78 15.02 -2.95 -18.72
N GLU A 79 15.83 -2.05 -18.17
CA GLU A 79 17.22 -2.33 -17.76
C GLU A 79 17.29 -3.35 -16.61
N ILE A 80 16.37 -3.28 -15.64
CA ILE A 80 16.33 -4.23 -14.52
C ILE A 80 15.74 -5.56 -14.98
N ALA A 81 14.66 -5.51 -15.78
CA ALA A 81 13.99 -6.71 -16.27
C ALA A 81 14.92 -7.58 -17.11
N ILE A 82 15.73 -7.01 -18.00
CA ILE A 82 16.59 -7.79 -18.87
C ILE A 82 17.70 -8.52 -18.10
N GLU A 83 18.22 -7.92 -17.03
CA GLU A 83 19.23 -8.55 -16.15
C GLU A 83 18.60 -9.65 -15.29
N LEU A 84 17.45 -9.37 -14.66
CA LEU A 84 16.76 -10.35 -13.82
C LEU A 84 16.28 -11.58 -14.60
N PHE A 85 15.81 -11.39 -15.83
CA PHE A 85 15.25 -12.46 -16.66
C PHE A 85 16.19 -12.98 -17.75
N GLN A 86 17.47 -12.60 -17.71
CA GLN A 86 18.44 -12.86 -18.79
C GLN A 86 18.50 -14.35 -19.18
N THR A 87 18.56 -15.25 -18.20
CA THR A 87 18.64 -16.69 -18.41
C THR A 87 17.39 -17.25 -19.11
N PHE A 88 16.21 -16.75 -18.72
CA PHE A 88 14.94 -17.13 -19.33
C PHE A 88 14.81 -16.61 -20.76
N VAL A 89 15.28 -15.39 -21.03
CA VAL A 89 15.31 -14.81 -22.37
C VAL A 89 16.25 -15.58 -23.29
N ILE A 90 17.45 -15.95 -22.83
CA ILE A 90 18.37 -16.81 -23.59
C ILE A 90 17.71 -18.13 -23.95
N ARG A 91 17.03 -18.77 -23.00
CA ARG A 91 16.29 -20.01 -23.26
C ARG A 91 15.17 -19.81 -24.28
N GLY A 92 14.44 -18.69 -24.21
CA GLY A 92 13.40 -18.32 -25.16
C GLY A 92 13.93 -18.15 -26.59
N LEU A 93 15.04 -17.41 -26.75
CA LEU A 93 15.70 -17.17 -28.04
C LEU A 93 16.15 -18.47 -28.72
N ILE A 94 16.75 -19.39 -27.96
CA ILE A 94 17.22 -20.68 -28.48
C ILE A 94 16.03 -21.57 -28.84
N ARG A 95 14.99 -21.63 -27.98
CA ARG A 95 13.79 -22.44 -28.22
C ARG A 95 13.02 -22.01 -29.46
N GLN A 96 12.99 -20.72 -29.77
CA GLN A 96 12.35 -20.17 -30.97
C GLN A 96 13.27 -20.17 -32.20
N HIS A 97 14.46 -20.78 -32.13
CA HIS A 97 15.48 -20.81 -33.20
C HIS A 97 15.95 -19.42 -33.68
N LEU A 98 15.79 -18.38 -32.85
CA LEU A 98 16.25 -17.02 -33.11
C LEU A 98 17.74 -16.83 -32.76
N ALA A 99 18.29 -17.74 -31.96
CA ALA A 99 19.72 -17.83 -31.68
C ALA A 99 20.16 -19.30 -31.78
N SER A 100 21.30 -19.53 -32.43
CA SER A 100 21.88 -20.87 -32.60
C SER A 100 22.56 -21.39 -31.33
N ASN A 101 23.14 -20.50 -30.53
CA ASN A 101 23.84 -20.85 -29.30
C ASN A 101 23.71 -19.74 -28.24
N ILE A 102 24.16 -20.05 -27.01
CA ILE A 102 24.13 -19.12 -25.87
C ILE A 102 24.95 -17.85 -26.16
N GLY A 103 26.06 -17.97 -26.89
CA GLY A 103 26.92 -16.84 -27.24
C GLY A 103 26.19 -15.81 -28.13
N VAL A 104 25.55 -16.27 -29.20
CA VAL A 104 24.74 -15.44 -30.10
C VAL A 104 23.57 -14.83 -29.35
N ALA A 105 22.88 -15.60 -28.50
CA ALA A 105 21.79 -15.07 -27.67
C ALA A 105 22.27 -13.94 -26.75
N LYS A 106 23.45 -14.10 -26.12
CA LYS A 106 24.08 -13.04 -25.31
C LYS A 106 24.45 -11.81 -26.14
N SER A 107 24.94 -11.98 -27.39
CA SER A 107 25.23 -10.86 -28.28
C SER A 107 23.96 -10.06 -28.61
N LYS A 108 22.88 -10.76 -29.01
CA LYS A 108 21.59 -10.13 -29.32
C LYS A 108 21.01 -9.33 -28.14
N ILE A 109 21.16 -9.85 -26.92
CA ILE A 109 20.76 -9.16 -25.69
C ILE A 109 21.61 -7.89 -25.46
N ARG A 110 22.94 -7.98 -25.65
CA ARG A 110 23.84 -6.81 -25.51
C ARG A 110 23.57 -5.72 -26.54
N GLU A 111 23.25 -6.12 -27.77
CA GLU A 111 22.87 -5.24 -28.88
C GLU A 111 21.45 -4.66 -28.73
N LYS A 112 20.68 -5.13 -27.74
CA LYS A 112 19.30 -4.67 -27.44
C LYS A 112 18.37 -4.77 -28.66
N GLU A 113 18.50 -5.85 -29.43
CA GLU A 113 17.65 -6.10 -30.61
C GLU A 113 16.15 -6.02 -30.24
N PRO A 114 15.29 -5.48 -31.13
CA PRO A 114 13.87 -5.28 -30.83
C PRO A 114 13.13 -6.59 -30.48
N ILE A 115 13.58 -7.71 -31.06
CA ILE A 115 13.03 -9.06 -30.84
C ILE A 115 13.17 -9.50 -29.37
N VAL A 116 14.25 -9.08 -28.70
CA VAL A 116 14.52 -9.42 -27.29
C VAL A 116 13.42 -8.89 -26.38
N TRP A 117 12.90 -7.70 -26.66
CA TRP A 117 11.83 -7.10 -25.84
C TRP A 117 10.51 -7.86 -25.96
N GLY A 118 10.20 -8.39 -27.14
CA GLY A 118 9.01 -9.23 -27.34
C GLY A 118 9.07 -10.52 -26.51
N ILE A 119 10.22 -11.21 -26.56
CA ILE A 119 10.45 -12.43 -25.78
C ILE A 119 10.47 -12.13 -24.27
N LEU A 120 11.09 -11.02 -23.87
CA LEU A 120 11.10 -10.60 -22.47
C LEU A 120 9.68 -10.38 -21.94
N GLN A 121 8.80 -9.73 -22.70
CA GLN A 121 7.40 -9.57 -22.31
C GLN A 121 6.67 -10.92 -22.18
N GLU A 122 6.90 -11.86 -23.10
CA GLU A 122 6.33 -13.22 -23.03
C GLU A 122 6.79 -13.96 -21.76
N VAL A 123 8.10 -13.95 -21.49
CA VAL A 123 8.69 -14.57 -20.30
C VAL A 123 8.12 -13.96 -19.01
N MET A 124 8.02 -12.62 -18.95
CA MET A 124 7.53 -11.91 -17.78
C MET A 124 6.06 -12.20 -17.49
N ARG A 125 5.21 -12.40 -18.50
CA ARG A 125 3.79 -12.79 -18.28
C ARG A 125 3.65 -14.08 -17.47
N GLY A 126 4.60 -15.01 -17.61
CA GLY A 126 4.62 -16.26 -16.86
C GLY A 126 5.10 -16.14 -15.41
N HIS A 127 5.88 -15.10 -15.08
CA HIS A 127 6.63 -15.05 -13.81
C HIS A 127 6.17 -13.89 -12.92
N PRO A 128 5.69 -14.16 -11.69
CA PRO A 128 5.48 -13.11 -10.70
C PRO A 128 6.81 -12.55 -10.19
N ILE A 129 6.80 -11.33 -9.66
CA ILE A 129 7.94 -10.75 -8.92
C ILE A 129 7.52 -10.40 -7.50
N LEU A 130 8.47 -10.42 -6.56
CA LEU A 130 8.28 -9.95 -5.19
C LEU A 130 8.88 -8.56 -5.04
N LEU A 131 8.10 -7.63 -4.51
CA LEU A 131 8.59 -6.33 -4.07
C LEU A 131 8.74 -6.33 -2.56
N ASN A 132 9.83 -5.74 -2.07
CA ASN A 132 10.11 -5.56 -0.65
C ASN A 132 10.60 -4.13 -0.38
N ARG A 133 10.04 -3.50 0.66
CA ARG A 133 10.56 -2.24 1.22
C ARG A 133 11.19 -2.50 2.58
N ALA A 134 12.43 -2.04 2.73
CA ALA A 134 13.11 -2.04 4.02
C ALA A 134 12.83 -0.72 4.77
N PRO A 135 12.61 -0.74 6.10
CA PRO A 135 12.50 -1.91 6.96
C PRO A 135 11.15 -2.64 6.82
N THR A 136 11.18 -3.98 6.84
CA THR A 136 9.98 -4.82 6.75
C THR A 136 9.40 -5.06 8.14
N LEU A 137 8.32 -4.35 8.51
CA LEU A 137 7.71 -4.45 9.85
C LEU A 137 6.66 -5.56 9.97
N HIS A 138 6.03 -5.93 8.87
CA HIS A 138 4.97 -6.93 8.83
C HIS A 138 4.89 -7.59 7.45
N ARG A 139 4.14 -8.69 7.34
CA ARG A 139 4.07 -9.49 6.10
C ARG A 139 3.70 -8.69 4.84
N LEU A 140 2.89 -7.64 4.96
CA LEU A 140 2.49 -6.80 3.82
C LEU A 140 3.63 -5.94 3.24
N GLY A 141 4.78 -5.86 3.92
CA GLY A 141 5.98 -5.22 3.40
C GLY A 141 6.67 -6.04 2.31
N ILE A 142 6.21 -7.28 2.04
CA ILE A 142 6.59 -8.10 0.90
C ILE A 142 5.32 -8.55 0.19
N GLN A 143 5.17 -8.21 -1.09
CA GLN A 143 4.02 -8.65 -1.90
C GLN A 143 4.45 -9.07 -3.30
N ALA A 144 3.67 -9.97 -3.89
CA ALA A 144 3.86 -10.41 -5.27
C ALA A 144 3.03 -9.57 -6.25
N PHE A 145 3.61 -9.31 -7.41
CA PHE A 145 2.98 -8.58 -8.51
C PHE A 145 3.28 -9.24 -9.84
N GLN A 146 2.36 -9.05 -10.79
CA GLN A 146 2.63 -9.32 -12.20
C GLN A 146 3.46 -8.16 -12.78
N PRO A 147 4.71 -8.38 -13.21
CA PRO A 147 5.50 -7.29 -13.77
C PRO A 147 5.01 -6.92 -15.17
N ILE A 148 5.03 -5.63 -15.48
CA ILE A 148 4.88 -5.08 -16.82
C ILE A 148 6.11 -4.24 -17.16
N LEU A 149 6.53 -4.25 -18.43
CA LEU A 149 7.66 -3.41 -18.84
C LEU A 149 7.23 -1.94 -18.88
N VAL A 150 8.02 -1.09 -18.25
CA VAL A 150 7.85 0.37 -18.30
C VAL A 150 9.10 1.03 -18.85
N GLU A 151 8.91 2.23 -19.39
CA GLU A 151 10.01 3.10 -19.81
C GLU A 151 10.59 3.84 -18.61
N GLY A 152 11.89 4.14 -18.65
CA GLY A 152 12.63 4.74 -17.55
C GLY A 152 13.35 3.72 -16.65
N ARG A 153 13.78 4.20 -15.48
CA ARG A 153 14.61 3.44 -14.51
C ARG A 153 13.95 3.21 -13.16
N ALA A 154 12.77 3.76 -12.94
CA ALA A 154 12.05 3.67 -11.67
C ALA A 154 10.98 2.57 -11.70
N ILE A 155 10.73 1.94 -10.56
CA ILE A 155 9.69 0.92 -10.41
C ILE A 155 8.34 1.64 -10.22
N CYS A 156 7.37 1.35 -11.07
CA CYS A 156 6.03 1.94 -10.93
C CYS A 156 5.17 1.10 -10.00
N LEU A 157 4.72 1.69 -8.90
CA LEU A 157 3.91 1.03 -7.88
C LEU A 157 2.47 1.54 -7.89
N HIS A 158 1.53 0.64 -7.63
CA HIS A 158 0.12 1.00 -7.49
C HIS A 158 -0.13 1.88 -6.24
N PRO A 159 -0.90 2.99 -6.33
CA PRO A 159 -1.06 3.91 -5.19
C PRO A 159 -1.79 3.28 -3.99
N LEU A 160 -2.71 2.32 -4.19
CA LEU A 160 -3.44 1.68 -3.09
C LEU A 160 -2.59 0.72 -2.24
N VAL A 161 -1.47 0.21 -2.76
CA VAL A 161 -0.60 -0.71 -1.98
C VAL A 161 0.41 0.04 -1.11
N ARG A 162 0.54 1.37 -1.30
CA ARG A 162 1.48 2.25 -0.59
C ARG A 162 1.43 2.05 0.93
N LYS A 163 0.22 2.02 1.49
CA LYS A 163 0.01 1.85 2.94
C LYS A 163 0.50 0.49 3.43
N GLY A 164 0.36 -0.57 2.63
CA GLY A 164 0.89 -1.90 2.92
C GLY A 164 2.41 -1.96 2.91
N PHE A 165 3.10 -1.11 2.14
CA PHE A 165 4.55 -0.99 2.20
C PHE A 165 5.05 0.09 3.17
N ASN A 166 4.14 0.85 3.77
CA ASN A 166 4.43 2.09 4.49
C ASN A 166 5.30 3.07 3.68
N ALA A 167 5.08 3.12 2.36
CA ALA A 167 5.93 3.85 1.43
C ALA A 167 5.42 5.26 1.10
N ASP A 168 6.28 6.08 0.54
CA ASP A 168 5.99 7.35 -0.12
C ASP A 168 6.75 7.46 -1.44
N PHE A 169 6.53 8.55 -2.18
CA PHE A 169 7.11 8.74 -3.51
C PHE A 169 8.10 9.92 -3.53
N ASP A 170 8.87 10.10 -2.46
CA ASP A 170 9.83 11.19 -2.26
C ASP A 170 11.30 10.78 -2.45
N GLY A 171 11.55 9.51 -2.80
CA GLY A 171 12.90 8.94 -2.95
C GLY A 171 13.05 7.52 -2.43
N ASP A 172 12.00 6.98 -1.82
CA ASP A 172 11.90 5.59 -1.40
C ASP A 172 12.35 4.57 -2.47
N GLN A 173 13.01 3.51 -2.00
CA GLN A 173 13.53 2.44 -2.85
C GLN A 173 12.94 1.09 -2.45
N MET A 174 12.67 0.25 -3.46
CA MET A 174 12.21 -1.12 -3.25
C MET A 174 13.17 -2.12 -3.90
N ALA A 175 13.34 -3.25 -3.23
CA ALA A 175 14.01 -4.43 -3.79
C ALA A 175 12.99 -5.29 -4.55
N VAL A 176 13.43 -5.83 -5.67
CA VAL A 176 12.71 -6.78 -6.52
C VAL A 176 13.40 -8.13 -6.41
N HIS A 177 12.64 -9.21 -6.26
CA HIS A 177 13.15 -10.59 -6.31
C HIS A 177 12.30 -11.43 -7.27
N VAL A 178 12.93 -12.38 -7.96
CA VAL A 178 12.26 -13.29 -8.90
C VAL A 178 12.17 -14.70 -8.31
N PRO A 179 10.97 -15.23 -8.02
CA PRO A 179 10.78 -16.64 -7.68
C PRO A 179 11.13 -17.54 -8.87
N LEU A 180 12.08 -18.45 -8.68
CA LEU A 180 12.59 -19.31 -9.75
C LEU A 180 11.87 -20.66 -9.85
N SER A 181 11.66 -21.35 -8.73
CA SER A 181 11.00 -22.66 -8.72
C SER A 181 9.50 -22.54 -8.97
N LEU A 182 8.90 -23.59 -9.53
CA LEU A 182 7.46 -23.60 -9.82
C LEU A 182 6.63 -23.50 -8.54
N GLU A 183 7.10 -24.11 -7.46
CA GLU A 183 6.48 -24.08 -6.14
C GLU A 183 6.48 -22.65 -5.58
N ALA A 184 7.61 -21.94 -5.68
CA ALA A 184 7.72 -20.56 -5.20
C ALA A 184 6.88 -19.60 -6.07
N GLN A 185 6.79 -19.84 -7.38
CA GLN A 185 5.91 -19.07 -8.25
C GLN A 185 4.42 -19.31 -7.92
N ALA A 186 4.04 -20.55 -7.62
CA ALA A 186 2.69 -20.90 -7.19
C ALA A 186 2.34 -20.27 -5.83
N GLU A 187 3.25 -20.35 -4.86
CA GLU A 187 3.10 -19.72 -3.54
C GLU A 187 2.92 -18.20 -3.67
N ALA A 188 3.77 -17.56 -4.49
CA ALA A 188 3.67 -16.12 -4.75
C ALA A 188 2.30 -15.73 -5.33
N ARG A 189 1.78 -16.52 -6.28
CA ARG A 189 0.46 -16.27 -6.92
C ARG A 189 -0.72 -16.50 -5.98
N LEU A 190 -0.66 -17.55 -5.16
CA LEU A 190 -1.77 -17.94 -4.29
C LEU A 190 -1.84 -17.12 -2.99
N LEU A 191 -0.69 -16.84 -2.37
CA LEU A 191 -0.63 -16.28 -1.02
C LEU A 191 -0.12 -14.84 -0.97
N MET A 192 0.83 -14.48 -1.82
CA MET A 192 1.55 -13.20 -1.71
C MET A 192 1.04 -12.11 -2.64
N PHE A 193 0.19 -12.45 -3.62
CA PHE A 193 -0.26 -11.48 -4.62
C PHE A 193 -1.04 -10.33 -3.98
N SER A 194 -0.76 -9.10 -4.42
CA SER A 194 -1.31 -7.89 -3.80
C SER A 194 -2.85 -7.84 -3.74
N HIS A 195 -3.53 -8.35 -4.77
CA HIS A 195 -5.01 -8.39 -4.82
C HIS A 195 -5.68 -9.31 -3.80
N MET A 196 -4.95 -10.25 -3.20
CA MET A 196 -5.44 -11.09 -2.10
C MET A 196 -5.21 -10.44 -0.74
N ASN A 197 -4.27 -9.49 -0.66
CA ASN A 197 -3.77 -8.90 0.57
C ASN A 197 -4.39 -7.51 0.83
N LEU A 198 -5.73 -7.44 0.83
CA LEU A 198 -6.49 -6.20 1.01
C LEU A 198 -6.77 -5.83 2.47
N LEU A 199 -6.60 -6.77 3.41
CA LEU A 199 -6.86 -6.59 4.84
C LEU A 199 -5.58 -6.54 5.68
N SER A 200 -5.64 -5.79 6.76
CA SER A 200 -4.62 -5.78 7.81
C SER A 200 -4.58 -7.11 8.55
N PRO A 201 -3.42 -7.77 8.69
CA PRO A 201 -3.31 -9.03 9.43
C PRO A 201 -3.61 -8.89 10.93
N ALA A 202 -3.45 -7.69 11.49
CA ALA A 202 -3.58 -7.47 12.93
C ALA A 202 -5.03 -7.23 13.37
N ILE A 203 -5.81 -6.49 12.58
CA ILE A 203 -7.14 -6.00 12.97
C ILE A 203 -8.24 -6.54 12.03
N GLY A 204 -7.89 -6.98 10.83
CA GLY A 204 -8.86 -7.35 9.79
C GLY A 204 -9.46 -6.17 9.03
N ASP A 205 -9.03 -4.94 9.33
CA ASP A 205 -9.47 -3.74 8.62
C ASP A 205 -8.87 -3.63 7.22
N PRO A 206 -9.59 -3.09 6.22
CA PRO A 206 -9.03 -2.83 4.90
C PRO A 206 -7.80 -1.91 4.95
N ILE A 207 -6.70 -2.35 4.32
CA ILE A 207 -5.47 -1.56 4.19
C ILE A 207 -5.37 -0.85 2.84
N SER A 208 -5.90 -1.46 1.78
CA SER A 208 -5.91 -0.93 0.42
C SER A 208 -7.07 0.06 0.23
N VAL A 209 -6.99 1.19 0.92
CA VAL A 209 -8.06 2.21 0.97
C VAL A 209 -7.61 3.44 0.18
N PRO A 210 -8.48 4.04 -0.67
CA PRO A 210 -8.19 5.32 -1.30
C PRO A 210 -7.86 6.40 -0.25
N THR A 211 -6.75 7.10 -0.43
CA THR A 211 -6.28 8.17 0.47
C THR A 211 -6.10 9.48 -0.28
N GLN A 212 -6.04 10.60 0.46
CA GLN A 212 -5.70 11.93 -0.05
C GLN A 212 -6.59 12.30 -1.26
N ASP A 213 -6.00 12.60 -2.40
CA ASP A 213 -6.66 13.12 -3.60
C ASP A 213 -7.79 12.22 -4.09
N MET A 214 -7.58 10.90 -4.06
CA MET A 214 -8.64 9.95 -4.45
C MET A 214 -9.86 10.09 -3.54
N LEU A 215 -9.64 10.24 -2.24
CA LEU A 215 -10.72 10.39 -1.26
C LEU A 215 -11.41 11.75 -1.42
N MET A 216 -10.65 12.82 -1.69
CA MET A 216 -11.21 14.15 -1.95
C MET A 216 -12.11 14.15 -3.19
N GLY A 217 -11.67 13.52 -4.28
CA GLY A 217 -12.49 13.38 -5.48
C GLY A 217 -13.81 12.64 -5.22
N LEU A 218 -13.75 11.53 -4.48
CA LEU A 218 -14.94 10.77 -4.08
C LEU A 218 -15.86 11.56 -3.14
N TYR A 219 -15.27 12.31 -2.21
CA TYR A 219 -16.02 13.13 -1.25
C TYR A 219 -16.79 14.24 -1.98
N VAL A 220 -16.16 14.98 -2.88
CA VAL A 220 -16.83 16.05 -3.64
C VAL A 220 -17.92 15.49 -4.54
N LEU A 221 -17.65 14.34 -5.19
CA LEU A 221 -18.65 13.66 -6.01
C LEU A 221 -19.91 13.30 -5.20
N THR A 222 -19.77 12.97 -3.92
CA THR A 222 -20.87 12.46 -3.08
C THR A 222 -21.45 13.46 -2.09
N SER A 223 -20.78 14.60 -1.85
CA SER A 223 -21.25 15.67 -0.96
C SER A 223 -22.25 16.63 -1.63
N GLY A 224 -22.35 16.60 -2.97
CA GLY A 224 -23.29 17.41 -3.73
C GLY A 224 -24.76 17.03 -3.49
N ASN A 225 -25.64 18.03 -3.42
CA ASN A 225 -27.09 17.91 -3.16
C ASN A 225 -27.90 17.25 -4.32
N ARG A 226 -27.26 16.44 -5.18
CA ARG A 226 -27.90 15.73 -6.29
C ARG A 226 -28.41 14.39 -5.78
N ARG A 227 -29.72 14.31 -5.52
CA ARG A 227 -30.47 13.15 -4.96
C ARG A 227 -30.31 11.80 -5.70
N ASP A 228 -29.54 11.76 -6.77
CA ASP A 228 -29.45 10.64 -7.71
C ASP A 228 -28.02 10.07 -7.87
N GLN A 229 -27.03 10.51 -7.08
CA GLN A 229 -25.64 10.02 -7.18
C GLN A 229 -25.29 9.12 -5.99
N GLY A 230 -25.33 7.81 -6.21
CA GLY A 230 -24.89 6.79 -5.25
C GLY A 230 -23.99 5.75 -5.92
N LEU A 231 -23.12 5.10 -5.13
CA LEU A 231 -22.26 4.04 -5.62
C LEU A 231 -23.08 2.76 -5.78
N ILE A 232 -23.14 2.20 -6.99
CA ILE A 232 -23.82 0.93 -7.30
C ILE A 232 -22.79 -0.09 -7.78
N ALA A 233 -22.76 -1.28 -7.20
CA ALA A 233 -21.93 -2.40 -7.67
C ALA A 233 -22.78 -3.65 -7.88
N SER A 234 -22.61 -4.36 -9.00
CA SER A 234 -23.36 -5.59 -9.33
C SER A 234 -22.43 -6.78 -9.56
N ARG A 235 -22.88 -7.99 -9.20
CA ARG A 235 -22.17 -9.25 -9.47
C ARG A 235 -22.36 -9.78 -10.91
N GLU A 236 -23.42 -9.37 -11.59
CA GLU A 236 -23.87 -9.99 -12.87
C GLU A 236 -23.40 -9.25 -14.13
N ALA A 237 -22.59 -8.20 -14.04
CA ALA A 237 -22.01 -7.58 -15.24
C ALA A 237 -20.95 -8.53 -15.83
N PRO A 238 -21.17 -9.12 -17.02
CA PRO A 238 -20.23 -10.09 -17.59
C PRO A 238 -18.93 -9.38 -18.00
N ILE A 239 -17.80 -10.04 -17.70
CA ILE A 239 -16.43 -9.58 -17.98
C ILE A 239 -16.05 -9.76 -19.47
N GLU A 240 -16.94 -10.29 -20.31
CA GLU A 240 -16.67 -10.53 -21.73
C GLU A 240 -17.70 -9.83 -22.62
N GLY A 241 -17.21 -8.92 -23.46
CA GLY A 241 -17.97 -8.31 -24.55
C GLY A 241 -17.76 -6.81 -24.65
N HIS A 242 -16.96 -6.39 -25.63
CA HIS A 242 -16.91 -5.08 -26.28
C HIS A 242 -17.35 -3.84 -25.48
N PHE A 243 -16.38 -2.95 -25.21
CA PHE A 243 -16.52 -1.49 -25.13
C PHE A 243 -17.96 -0.96 -24.95
N GLY A 244 -18.47 -1.12 -23.74
CA GLY A 244 -19.51 -0.29 -23.16
C GLY A 244 -19.12 -0.15 -21.71
N SER A 245 -18.53 1.00 -21.35
CA SER A 245 -18.19 1.28 -19.97
C SER A 245 -19.46 1.13 -19.14
N LEU A 246 -19.46 0.16 -18.22
CA LEU A 246 -20.37 0.25 -17.08
C LEU A 246 -19.81 1.39 -16.24
N ASP A 247 -20.24 2.60 -16.60
CA ASP A 247 -19.94 3.84 -15.92
C ASP A 247 -20.54 3.74 -14.52
N LEU A 248 -19.74 3.23 -13.58
CA LEU A 248 -20.06 3.15 -12.16
C LEU A 248 -20.50 4.54 -11.62
N PHE A 249 -20.16 5.62 -12.33
CA PHE A 249 -20.44 7.03 -12.00
C PHE A 249 -20.57 7.98 -13.20
N GLY A 250 -21.14 7.53 -14.32
CA GLY A 250 -21.32 8.39 -15.51
C GLY A 250 -22.34 9.49 -15.25
N ALA A 251 -21.95 10.75 -15.46
CA ALA A 251 -22.80 11.94 -15.32
C ALA A 251 -23.93 12.06 -16.38
N THR A 252 -24.42 10.95 -16.91
CA THR A 252 -25.59 10.91 -17.80
C THR A 252 -26.58 9.90 -17.24
N ARG A 253 -27.68 10.42 -16.67
CA ARG A 253 -28.92 9.72 -16.29
C ARG A 253 -28.73 8.21 -16.05
N THR A 254 -28.23 7.83 -14.89
CA THR A 254 -28.32 6.42 -14.45
C THR A 254 -29.81 6.10 -14.34
N LEU A 255 -30.33 5.35 -15.31
CA LEU A 255 -31.66 4.77 -15.25
C LEU A 255 -31.65 3.81 -14.07
N VAL A 256 -32.10 4.29 -12.91
CA VAL A 256 -32.58 3.40 -11.86
C VAL A 256 -33.69 2.58 -12.50
N PRO A 257 -33.54 1.26 -12.67
CA PRO A 257 -34.60 0.42 -13.19
C PRO A 257 -35.90 0.69 -12.45
N GLU A 258 -37.02 0.75 -13.14
CA GLU A 258 -38.30 1.21 -12.59
C GLU A 258 -38.74 0.39 -11.35
N PHE A 259 -38.34 -0.88 -11.28
CA PHE A 259 -38.54 -1.76 -10.11
C PHE A 259 -37.78 -1.31 -8.84
N LEU A 260 -36.60 -0.66 -8.99
CA LEU A 260 -35.86 -0.04 -7.88
C LEU A 260 -36.49 1.30 -7.45
N ARG A 261 -37.33 1.89 -8.31
CA ARG A 261 -38.07 3.13 -8.03
C ARG A 261 -39.34 2.85 -7.21
N GLU A 262 -40.05 1.75 -7.50
CA GLU A 262 -41.24 1.31 -6.76
C GLU A 262 -40.91 0.74 -5.38
N SER A 263 -39.74 0.14 -5.20
CA SER A 263 -39.31 -0.43 -3.92
C SER A 263 -38.91 0.60 -2.84
N ARG A 264 -38.91 1.91 -3.15
CA ARG A 264 -38.68 3.00 -2.18
C ARG A 264 -39.78 3.13 -1.11
N LEU A 265 -40.87 2.35 -1.21
CA LEU A 265 -42.08 2.55 -0.40
C LEU A 265 -42.40 1.46 0.64
N ARG A 266 -41.67 0.35 0.78
CA ARG A 266 -42.00 -0.66 1.82
C ARG A 266 -40.77 -1.24 2.52
N LYS A 267 -40.67 -0.97 3.83
CA LYS A 267 -39.80 -1.69 4.76
C LYS A 267 -40.62 -2.80 5.40
N GLY A 268 -40.25 -4.05 5.15
CA GLY A 268 -40.67 -5.22 5.93
C GLY A 268 -41.88 -5.97 5.38
N SER A 269 -41.64 -7.18 4.89
CA SER A 269 -42.58 -8.22 4.46
C SER A 269 -43.54 -7.86 3.32
N PHE A 270 -43.66 -8.78 2.36
CA PHE A 270 -44.71 -8.75 1.35
C PHE A 270 -45.98 -9.35 1.95
N PRO A 271 -47.12 -8.63 1.99
CA PRO A 271 -48.39 -9.30 1.90
C PRO A 271 -49.32 -8.67 0.84
N SER A 272 -50.20 -9.54 0.35
CA SER A 272 -51.18 -9.35 -0.72
C SER A 272 -52.28 -8.32 -0.35
N ILE A 273 -52.57 -7.41 -1.30
CA ILE A 273 -53.85 -6.68 -1.58
C ILE A 273 -54.36 -5.54 -0.62
N ASN A 274 -54.72 -4.42 -1.29
CA ASN A 274 -55.67 -3.29 -1.09
C ASN A 274 -55.69 -2.30 0.12
N SER A 275 -55.81 -1.02 -0.29
CA SER A 275 -56.54 0.15 0.25
C SER A 275 -55.87 1.15 1.23
N ASN A 276 -55.75 2.39 0.73
CA ASN A 276 -55.90 3.75 1.29
C ASN A 276 -55.33 4.14 2.67
N LEU A 277 -54.41 5.13 2.69
CA LEU A 277 -54.48 6.47 3.35
C LEU A 277 -53.08 7.12 3.55
N LEU A 278 -53.00 8.43 3.29
CA LEU A 278 -51.88 9.40 3.43
C LEU A 278 -51.69 9.88 4.90
N PRO A 279 -50.78 10.82 5.28
CA PRO A 279 -49.38 11.13 4.92
C PRO A 279 -48.43 11.50 6.13
N SER A 280 -47.14 11.77 5.82
CA SER A 280 -46.18 12.70 6.50
C SER A 280 -45.03 12.11 7.38
N PRO A 281 -43.97 12.88 7.75
CA PRO A 281 -42.62 12.75 7.17
C PRO A 281 -41.49 12.57 8.22
N ILE A 282 -40.59 11.60 8.03
CA ILE A 282 -39.20 11.66 8.55
C ILE A 282 -38.35 10.81 7.60
N HIS A 283 -37.48 11.45 6.82
CA HIS A 283 -36.49 10.74 6.00
C HIS A 283 -35.38 10.18 6.92
N ARG A 284 -35.50 8.88 7.27
CA ARG A 284 -34.40 8.10 7.85
C ARG A 284 -33.67 7.32 6.75
N ASN A 285 -32.37 7.58 6.66
CA ASN A 285 -31.27 6.64 6.36
C ASN A 285 -31.70 5.22 5.94
N MET A 286 -31.43 4.85 4.69
CA MET A 286 -31.59 3.46 4.26
C MET A 286 -30.40 3.01 3.41
N GLU A 287 -29.59 2.13 3.99
CA GLU A 287 -28.79 1.17 3.25
C GLU A 287 -29.73 0.03 2.88
N VAL A 288 -29.82 -0.32 1.60
CA VAL A 288 -30.69 -1.39 1.14
C VAL A 288 -29.82 -2.47 0.51
N PHE A 289 -29.73 -3.61 1.19
CA PHE A 289 -29.26 -4.87 0.61
C PHE A 289 -30.49 -5.55 0.01
N MET A 290 -30.63 -5.54 -1.31
CA MET A 290 -31.70 -6.30 -1.98
C MET A 290 -31.18 -7.70 -2.28
N ALA A 291 -31.58 -8.65 -1.44
CA ALA A 291 -31.44 -10.06 -1.74
C ALA A 291 -32.57 -10.51 -2.68
N GLU A 292 -32.23 -11.45 -3.55
CA GLU A 292 -33.07 -12.20 -4.50
C GLU A 292 -33.22 -11.60 -5.91
N ARG A 293 -32.44 -12.22 -6.81
CA ARG A 293 -32.32 -12.08 -8.28
C ARG A 293 -31.34 -11.06 -8.86
N ALA A 294 -30.85 -10.08 -8.11
CA ALA A 294 -29.69 -9.30 -8.55
C ALA A 294 -28.88 -8.87 -7.33
N ASN A 295 -27.70 -9.47 -7.14
CA ASN A 295 -26.78 -9.17 -6.04
C ASN A 295 -26.14 -7.78 -6.24
N LEU A 296 -26.93 -6.73 -6.01
CA LEU A 296 -26.58 -5.33 -6.17
C LEU A 296 -26.33 -4.68 -4.81
N PHE A 297 -25.18 -4.02 -4.69
CA PHE A 297 -24.81 -3.18 -3.56
C PHE A 297 -25.04 -1.71 -3.90
N PHE A 298 -25.73 -0.96 -3.03
CA PHE A 298 -26.05 0.45 -3.21
C PHE A 298 -25.64 1.31 -2.01
N HIS A 299 -24.89 2.39 -2.24
CA HIS A 299 -24.48 3.35 -1.21
C HIS A 299 -24.78 4.80 -1.63
N ASN A 300 -25.67 5.48 -0.91
CA ASN A 300 -26.12 6.85 -1.20
C ASN A 300 -25.89 7.78 0.00
N LYS A 301 -24.65 7.83 0.46
CA LYS A 301 -24.18 8.76 1.50
C LYS A 301 -22.85 9.36 1.06
N VAL A 302 -22.49 10.47 1.70
CA VAL A 302 -21.19 11.10 1.53
C VAL A 302 -20.09 10.10 1.89
N ILE A 303 -19.14 9.92 0.98
CA ILE A 303 -18.02 9.01 1.16
C ILE A 303 -16.88 9.78 1.81
N ASP A 304 -16.76 9.63 3.13
CA ASP A 304 -15.59 10.04 3.88
C ASP A 304 -14.60 8.88 4.11
N GLY A 305 -13.47 9.15 4.76
CA GLY A 305 -12.41 8.16 5.02
C GLY A 305 -12.85 6.97 5.88
N THR A 306 -13.92 7.11 6.66
CA THR A 306 -14.48 6.02 7.48
C THR A 306 -15.52 5.23 6.70
N ALA A 307 -16.36 5.91 5.91
CA ALA A 307 -17.36 5.32 5.05
C ALA A 307 -16.70 4.43 3.99
N ILE A 308 -15.63 4.90 3.33
CA ILE A 308 -14.95 4.11 2.30
C ILE A 308 -14.37 2.80 2.86
N LYS A 309 -13.83 2.81 4.08
CA LYS A 309 -13.35 1.59 4.74
C LYS A 309 -14.49 0.59 4.96
N ARG A 310 -15.62 1.06 5.49
CA ARG A 310 -16.80 0.22 5.73
C ARG A 310 -17.36 -0.35 4.43
N ILE A 311 -17.36 0.44 3.36
CA ILE A 311 -17.79 -0.01 2.02
C ILE A 311 -16.86 -1.11 1.50
N ILE A 312 -15.54 -0.92 1.61
CA ILE A 312 -14.56 -1.91 1.17
C ILE A 312 -14.68 -3.21 1.97
N SER A 313 -14.83 -3.15 3.30
CA SER A 313 -15.08 -4.33 4.13
C SER A 313 -16.30 -5.10 3.63
N ARG A 314 -17.41 -4.40 3.38
CA ARG A 314 -18.64 -5.01 2.85
C ARG A 314 -18.46 -5.62 1.46
N PHE A 315 -17.66 -5.00 0.59
CA PHE A 315 -17.33 -5.57 -0.71
C PHE A 315 -16.53 -6.85 -0.60
N ILE A 316 -15.57 -6.89 0.32
CA ILE A 316 -14.79 -8.09 0.60
C ILE A 316 -15.71 -9.20 1.09
N ASP A 317 -16.63 -8.90 2.01
CA ASP A 317 -17.56 -9.89 2.56
C ASP A 317 -18.55 -10.43 1.50
N HIS A 318 -19.02 -9.57 0.59
CA HIS A 318 -20.05 -9.94 -0.38
C HIS A 318 -19.50 -10.52 -1.70
N PHE A 319 -18.40 -9.95 -2.22
CA PHE A 319 -17.84 -10.31 -3.52
C PHE A 319 -16.49 -11.06 -3.42
N GLY A 320 -15.87 -11.07 -2.24
CA GLY A 320 -14.52 -11.61 -2.05
C GLY A 320 -13.41 -10.62 -2.42
N MET A 321 -12.18 -10.97 -2.05
CA MET A 321 -10.98 -10.12 -2.24
C MET A 321 -10.70 -9.85 -3.72
N ALA A 322 -10.75 -10.89 -4.56
CA ALA A 322 -10.36 -10.80 -5.96
C ALA A 322 -11.22 -9.80 -6.74
N TYR A 323 -12.54 -9.93 -6.63
CA TYR A 323 -13.48 -9.02 -7.31
C TYR A 323 -13.42 -7.62 -6.70
N THR A 324 -13.28 -7.50 -5.38
CA THR A 324 -13.12 -6.20 -4.72
C THR A 324 -11.89 -5.47 -5.20
N SER A 325 -10.78 -6.16 -5.49
CA SER A 325 -9.58 -5.53 -6.05
C SER A 325 -9.84 -4.84 -7.40
N HIS A 326 -10.71 -5.41 -8.23
CA HIS A 326 -11.11 -4.81 -9.50
C HIS A 326 -11.98 -3.57 -9.30
N ILE A 327 -12.93 -3.62 -8.36
CA ILE A 327 -13.74 -2.47 -7.96
C ILE A 327 -12.83 -1.34 -7.44
N LEU A 328 -11.83 -1.67 -6.62
CA LEU A 328 -10.87 -0.70 -6.09
C LEU A 328 -10.07 0.02 -7.19
N ASP A 329 -9.70 -0.67 -8.26
CA ASP A 329 -9.04 -0.05 -9.42
C ASP A 329 -9.95 0.99 -10.11
N GLN A 330 -11.25 0.70 -10.22
CA GLN A 330 -12.24 1.64 -10.77
C GLN A 330 -12.47 2.83 -9.84
N VAL A 331 -12.63 2.57 -8.53
CA VAL A 331 -12.80 3.62 -7.49
C VAL A 331 -11.60 4.57 -7.46
N LYS A 332 -10.37 4.03 -7.55
CA LYS A 332 -9.15 4.83 -7.69
C LYS A 332 -9.21 5.73 -8.93
N THR A 333 -9.52 5.14 -10.09
CA THR A 333 -9.55 5.87 -11.38
C THR A 333 -10.54 7.03 -11.33
N LEU A 334 -11.75 6.76 -10.83
CA LEU A 334 -12.77 7.77 -10.62
C LEU A 334 -12.31 8.85 -9.63
N GLY A 335 -11.74 8.45 -8.49
CA GLY A 335 -11.25 9.37 -7.48
C GLY A 335 -10.26 10.38 -8.06
N PHE A 336 -9.29 9.91 -8.84
CA PHE A 336 -8.34 10.81 -9.52
C PHE A 336 -8.99 11.69 -10.59
N GLN A 337 -9.90 11.13 -11.41
CA GLN A 337 -10.62 11.91 -12.42
C GLN A 337 -11.44 13.04 -11.79
N GLN A 338 -12.18 12.73 -10.73
CA GLN A 338 -13.00 13.72 -10.02
C GLN A 338 -12.15 14.75 -9.29
N ALA A 339 -11.06 14.33 -8.63
CA ALA A 339 -10.14 15.26 -7.98
C ALA A 339 -9.53 16.26 -8.98
N THR A 340 -9.23 15.80 -10.20
CA THR A 340 -8.73 16.66 -11.27
C THR A 340 -9.83 17.59 -11.80
N ALA A 341 -11.03 17.04 -12.04
CA ALA A 341 -12.17 17.80 -12.57
C ALA A 341 -12.67 18.90 -11.62
N THR A 342 -12.58 18.67 -10.31
CA THR A 342 -12.98 19.68 -9.31
C THR A 342 -11.94 20.78 -9.16
N SER A 343 -10.69 20.54 -9.58
CA SER A 343 -9.60 21.53 -9.59
C SER A 343 -9.47 22.28 -8.25
N ILE A 344 -9.58 21.54 -7.15
CA ILE A 344 -9.47 22.11 -5.80
C ILE A 344 -8.06 22.69 -5.62
N SER A 345 -8.01 23.96 -5.22
CA SER A 345 -6.79 24.66 -4.84
C SER A 345 -6.98 25.26 -3.45
N LEU A 346 -5.88 25.50 -2.75
CA LEU A 346 -5.87 26.20 -1.46
C LEU A 346 -5.15 27.54 -1.63
N GLY A 347 -5.87 28.63 -1.43
CA GLY A 347 -5.34 29.99 -1.40
C GLY A 347 -5.06 30.48 0.02
N ILE A 348 -4.38 31.61 0.14
CA ILE A 348 -4.18 32.27 1.45
C ILE A 348 -5.51 32.71 2.07
N ASP A 349 -6.47 33.09 1.23
CA ASP A 349 -7.79 33.58 1.66
C ASP A 349 -8.68 32.47 2.25
N ASP A 350 -8.38 31.20 1.95
CA ASP A 350 -9.07 30.04 2.55
C ASP A 350 -8.66 29.83 4.02
N LEU A 351 -7.53 30.42 4.44
CA LEU A 351 -7.05 30.38 5.83
C LEU A 351 -7.75 31.47 6.66
N LEU A 352 -9.01 31.21 6.98
CA LEU A 352 -9.84 32.13 7.76
C LEU A 352 -9.26 32.34 9.18
N THR A 353 -8.80 33.55 9.44
CA THR A 353 -8.44 33.97 10.81
C THR A 353 -9.69 34.33 11.59
N ILE A 354 -9.83 33.77 12.79
CA ILE A 354 -10.94 34.07 13.69
C ILE A 354 -10.88 35.56 14.09
N PRO A 355 -11.95 36.36 13.86
CA PRO A 355 -11.96 37.79 14.22
C PRO A 355 -11.66 38.05 15.70
N SER A 356 -12.08 37.10 16.56
CA SER A 356 -11.88 37.11 18.00
C SER A 356 -10.45 36.82 18.48
N LYS A 357 -9.52 36.48 17.58
CA LYS A 357 -8.17 36.06 17.97
C LYS A 357 -7.42 37.13 18.79
N GLY A 358 -7.58 38.41 18.42
CA GLY A 358 -6.87 39.51 19.09
C GLY A 358 -7.24 39.66 20.56
N TRP A 359 -8.54 39.67 20.89
CA TRP A 359 -8.97 39.82 22.28
C TRP A 359 -8.65 38.57 23.11
N LEU A 360 -8.77 37.36 22.52
CA LEU A 360 -8.44 36.11 23.20
C LEU A 360 -6.96 36.05 23.63
N VAL A 361 -6.07 36.51 22.75
CA VAL A 361 -4.64 36.59 23.06
C VAL A 361 -4.37 37.62 24.15
N GLN A 362 -5.00 38.80 24.06
CA GLN A 362 -4.84 39.85 25.07
C GLN A 362 -5.37 39.43 26.45
N ASP A 363 -6.52 38.76 26.52
CA ASP A 363 -7.07 38.24 27.78
C ASP A 363 -6.14 37.19 28.40
N ALA A 364 -5.61 36.26 27.59
CA ALA A 364 -4.65 35.27 28.04
C ALA A 364 -3.32 35.91 28.52
N GLU A 365 -2.81 36.93 27.82
CA GLU A 365 -1.64 37.69 28.23
C GLU A 365 -1.86 38.42 29.57
N GLN A 366 -3.05 39.00 29.78
CA GLN A 366 -3.41 39.64 31.04
C GLN A 366 -3.48 38.63 32.19
N GLN A 367 -4.10 37.47 31.97
CA GLN A 367 -4.15 36.40 32.97
C GLN A 367 -2.74 35.87 33.32
N SER A 368 -1.88 35.69 32.31
CA SER A 368 -0.48 35.32 32.53
C SER A 368 0.28 36.37 33.34
N PHE A 369 0.06 37.65 33.05
CA PHE A 369 0.67 38.76 33.78
C PHE A 369 0.20 38.83 35.24
N ILE A 370 -1.09 38.56 35.49
CA ILE A 370 -1.65 38.48 36.85
C ILE A 370 -0.99 37.32 37.61
N LEU A 371 -0.89 36.13 37.01
CA LEU A 371 -0.22 34.97 37.61
C LEU A 371 1.27 35.24 37.88
N GLU A 372 1.96 35.93 36.98
CA GLU A 372 3.35 36.31 37.16
C GLU A 372 3.54 37.27 38.34
N LYS A 373 2.64 38.24 38.51
CA LYS A 373 2.61 39.10 39.71
C LYS A 373 2.37 38.28 40.97
N HIS A 374 1.39 37.39 40.99
CA HIS A 374 1.11 36.55 42.16
C HIS A 374 2.29 35.66 42.55
N HIS A 375 3.01 35.11 41.57
CA HIS A 375 4.26 34.38 41.81
C HIS A 375 5.36 35.31 42.36
N HIS A 376 5.53 36.51 41.80
CA HIS A 376 6.54 37.48 42.27
C HIS A 376 6.31 37.92 43.72
N TYR A 377 5.05 38.06 44.13
CA TYR A 377 4.67 38.35 45.52
C TYR A 377 4.70 37.13 46.46
N GLY A 378 5.06 35.94 45.96
CA GLY A 378 5.14 34.71 46.76
C GLY A 378 3.79 34.06 47.07
N ASN A 379 2.71 34.49 46.41
CA ASN A 379 1.35 33.98 46.63
C ASN A 379 1.07 32.68 45.85
N VAL A 380 1.94 32.29 44.93
CA VAL A 380 1.78 31.10 44.06
C VAL A 380 3.14 30.43 43.92
N HIS A 381 3.20 29.11 44.13
CA HIS A 381 4.43 28.36 43.98
C HIS A 381 4.78 28.13 42.50
N ALA A 382 6.07 27.94 42.17
CA ALA A 382 6.52 27.76 40.79
C ALA A 382 5.79 26.62 40.03
N ILE A 383 5.36 25.57 40.74
CA ILE A 383 4.59 24.45 40.16
C ILE A 383 3.17 24.89 39.77
N GLU A 384 2.51 25.69 40.63
CA GLU A 384 1.16 26.21 40.40
C GLU A 384 1.13 27.29 39.30
N LYS A 385 2.24 28.00 39.06
CA LYS A 385 2.40 28.91 37.91
C LYS A 385 2.43 28.16 36.57
N ILE A 386 3.04 26.97 36.54
CA ILE A 386 3.24 26.17 35.31
C ILE A 386 1.97 25.35 35.00
N THR A 387 1.30 24.86 36.03
CA THR A 387 0.00 24.18 35.91
C THR A 387 -0.99 24.89 36.83
N PRO A 388 -1.61 26.01 36.38
CA PRO A 388 -2.74 26.57 37.07
C PRO A 388 -3.87 25.53 36.98
N ILE A 389 -4.15 24.86 38.09
CA ILE A 389 -5.30 23.96 38.21
C ILE A 389 -6.54 24.86 38.18
N HIS A 390 -7.43 24.63 37.23
CA HIS A 390 -8.69 25.35 37.09
C HIS A 390 -9.58 25.23 38.32
#